data_AF-A0A2V2SNK1-F1
#
_entry.id   AF-A0A2V2SNK1-F1
#
_cell.length_a   1.000
_cell.length_b   1.000
_cell.length_c   1.000
_cell.angle_alpha   90.00
_cell.angle_beta   90.00
_cell.angle_gamma   90.00
#
_symmetry.space_group_name_H-M   'P 1'
#
loop_
_entity.id
_entity.type
_entity.pdbx_description
1 polymer ?
#
loop_
_entity_poly.entity_id
_entity_poly.type
_entity_poly.pdbx_seq_one_letter_code
_entity_poly.pdbx_strand_id
1 'polypeptide(L)'
;MAKVQIEVDEVAYQQQQSALATLAGILKKPGARKLLQQAQKEAFPDLPIPELDAAKPLHDEISGLKQSLADVQAKIDAEKAEQKAEEQRRQLKSTYEAGRETLRKNHRYTPEGIKKIEEMMEAKGILSHEDGRLLYEALNPPQSPVAPAGFGSWDFAQQIGEGGTDLKKLMDSKGEDDQLVAKMARDALNEFRSNAR
;
A
#
# COMPACT_ATOMS: atom_id res chain seq x y z
N MET A 1 -58.36 45.70 74.10
CA MET A 1 -57.86 44.90 72.98
C MET A 1 -56.98 45.78 72.13
N ALA A 2 -55.65 45.66 72.24
CA ALA A 2 -54.71 46.48 71.49
C ALA A 2 -54.68 46.01 70.02
N LYS A 3 -54.96 46.93 69.08
CA LYS A 3 -54.74 46.70 67.65
C LYS A 3 -53.24 46.68 67.41
N VAL A 4 -52.69 45.51 67.10
CA VAL A 4 -51.32 45.36 66.62
C VAL A 4 -51.27 46.05 65.25
N GLN A 5 -50.71 47.25 65.20
CA GLN A 5 -50.36 47.92 63.96
C GLN A 5 -49.08 47.25 63.45
N ILE A 6 -49.21 46.47 62.39
CA ILE A 6 -48.07 45.93 61.66
C ILE A 6 -47.54 47.12 60.83
N GLU A 7 -46.57 47.84 61.37
CA GLU A 7 -45.78 48.79 60.58
C GLU A 7 -44.95 47.97 59.59
N VAL A 8 -45.48 47.80 58.38
CA VAL A 8 -44.72 47.24 57.29
C VAL A 8 -43.79 48.36 56.81
N ASP A 9 -42.49 48.13 56.89
CA ASP A 9 -41.50 49.02 56.29
C ASP A 9 -41.84 49.21 54.81
N GLU A 10 -42.20 50.43 54.45
CA GLU A 10 -42.76 50.77 53.14
C GLU A 10 -41.75 50.48 52.02
N VAL A 11 -40.45 50.51 52.36
CA VAL A 11 -39.37 50.12 51.45
C VAL A 11 -39.38 48.61 51.20
N ALA A 12 -39.53 47.79 52.24
CA ALA A 12 -39.58 46.33 52.13
C ALA A 12 -40.82 45.88 51.35
N TYR A 13 -41.95 46.56 51.54
CA TYR A 13 -43.18 46.29 50.81
C TYR A 13 -43.05 46.59 49.31
N GLN A 14 -42.45 47.73 48.96
CA GLN A 14 -42.19 48.11 47.56
C GLN A 14 -41.21 47.13 46.89
N GLN A 15 -40.18 46.69 47.62
CA GLN A 15 -39.26 45.66 47.12
C GLN A 15 -39.99 44.34 46.85
N GLN A 16 -40.87 43.90 47.76
CA GLN A 16 -41.64 42.68 47.57
C GLN A 16 -42.62 42.77 46.38
N GLN A 17 -43.30 43.91 46.20
CA GLN A 17 -44.17 44.11 45.04
C GLN A 17 -43.38 44.13 43.73
N SER A 18 -42.22 44.79 43.71
CA SER A 18 -41.36 44.84 42.52
C SER A 18 -40.82 43.46 42.14
N ALA A 19 -40.44 42.63 43.13
CA ALA A 19 -40.02 41.25 42.92
C ALA A 19 -41.16 40.38 42.37
N LEU A 20 -42.38 40.51 42.90
CA LEU A 20 -43.55 39.78 42.40
C LEU A 20 -43.92 40.21 40.97
N ALA A 21 -43.86 41.50 40.66
CA ALA A 21 -44.11 42.02 39.32
C ALA A 21 -43.07 41.49 38.30
N THR A 22 -41.81 41.41 38.71
CA THR A 22 -40.71 40.88 37.88
C THR A 22 -40.88 39.39 37.64
N LEU A 23 -41.21 38.62 38.68
CA LEU A 23 -41.52 37.18 38.58
C LEU A 23 -42.74 36.92 37.68
N ALA A 24 -43.81 37.71 37.82
CA ALA A 24 -44.98 37.63 36.97
C ALA A 24 -44.65 37.95 35.50
N GLY A 25 -43.75 38.91 35.26
CA GLY A 25 -43.22 39.24 33.93
C GLY A 25 -42.41 38.10 33.31
N ILE A 26 -41.57 37.43 34.11
CA ILE A 26 -40.78 36.27 33.70
C ILE A 26 -41.68 35.08 33.37
N LEU A 27 -42.68 34.80 34.20
CA LEU A 27 -43.62 33.69 34.01
C LEU A 27 -44.51 33.85 32.76
N LYS A 28 -44.68 35.05 32.22
CA LYS A 28 -45.41 35.29 30.96
C LYS A 28 -44.62 34.87 29.71
N LYS A 29 -43.29 34.73 29.81
CA LYS A 29 -42.43 34.30 28.68
C LYS A 29 -42.15 32.80 28.80
N PRO A 30 -42.50 31.97 27.79
CA PRO A 30 -42.37 30.52 27.89
C PRO A 30 -40.92 30.03 28.05
N GLY A 31 -39.94 30.67 27.40
CA GLY A 31 -38.52 30.32 27.56
C GLY A 31 -37.97 30.66 28.95
N ALA A 32 -38.34 31.81 29.51
CA ALA A 32 -37.87 32.25 30.82
C ALA A 32 -38.57 31.48 31.96
N ARG A 33 -39.83 31.06 31.76
CA ARG A 33 -40.56 30.16 32.66
C ARG A 33 -39.83 28.82 32.85
N LYS A 34 -39.32 28.22 31.77
CA LYS A 34 -38.56 26.96 31.85
C LYS A 34 -37.26 27.10 32.66
N LEU A 35 -36.52 28.19 32.44
CA LEU A 35 -35.28 28.45 33.19
C LEU A 35 -35.56 28.67 34.68
N LEU A 36 -36.64 29.38 35.01
CA LEU A 36 -37.03 29.63 36.39
C LEU A 36 -37.49 28.32 37.07
N GLN A 37 -38.24 27.48 36.37
CA GLN A 37 -38.61 26.15 36.84
C GLN A 37 -37.39 25.23 37.04
N GLN A 38 -36.37 25.31 36.18
CA GLN A 38 -35.12 24.58 36.35
C GLN A 38 -34.37 25.05 37.61
N ALA A 39 -34.19 26.36 37.76
CA ALA A 39 -33.57 26.95 38.95
C ALA A 39 -34.36 26.62 40.23
N GLN A 40 -35.70 26.58 40.14
CA GLN A 40 -36.56 26.19 41.26
C GLN A 40 -36.40 24.72 41.62
N LYS A 41 -36.18 23.82 40.65
CA LYS A 41 -35.91 22.40 40.88
C LYS A 41 -34.51 22.16 41.47
N GLU A 42 -33.53 22.97 41.10
CA GLU A 42 -32.19 22.96 41.73
C GLU A 42 -32.25 23.43 43.19
N ALA A 43 -33.02 24.48 43.49
CA ALA A 43 -33.18 25.00 44.85
C ALA A 43 -34.10 24.13 45.72
N PHE A 44 -35.11 23.49 45.12
CA PHE A 44 -36.11 22.65 45.80
C PHE A 44 -36.34 21.34 45.01
N PRO A 45 -35.51 20.31 45.25
CA PRO A 45 -35.51 19.07 44.48
C PRO A 45 -36.84 18.31 44.48
N ASP A 46 -37.57 18.38 45.60
CA ASP A 46 -38.79 17.60 45.83
C ASP A 46 -40.06 18.25 45.26
N LEU A 47 -39.98 19.47 44.71
CA LEU A 47 -41.16 20.15 44.15
C LEU A 47 -41.55 19.50 42.80
N PRO A 48 -42.73 18.89 42.66
CA PRO A 48 -43.14 18.32 41.37
C PRO A 48 -43.42 19.48 40.39
N ILE A 49 -42.68 19.51 39.27
CA ILE A 49 -42.86 20.51 38.21
C ILE A 49 -43.31 19.76 36.96
N PRO A 50 -44.62 19.77 36.64
CA PRO A 50 -45.19 18.94 35.57
C PRO A 50 -44.50 19.11 34.21
N GLU A 51 -44.06 20.31 33.87
CA GLU A 51 -43.41 20.59 32.58
C GLU A 51 -42.00 19.99 32.46
N LEU A 52 -41.23 19.95 33.55
CA LEU A 52 -39.89 19.38 33.56
C LEU A 52 -39.92 17.87 33.78
N ASP A 53 -40.82 17.40 34.63
CA ASP A 53 -40.97 15.97 34.90
C ASP A 53 -41.55 15.22 33.69
N ALA A 54 -42.39 15.86 32.86
CA ALA A 54 -42.83 15.29 31.58
C ALA A 54 -41.74 15.29 30.48
N ALA A 55 -40.74 16.18 30.59
CA ALA A 55 -39.65 16.28 29.61
C ALA A 55 -38.48 15.32 29.89
N LYS A 56 -38.36 14.79 31.12
CA LYS A 56 -37.35 13.80 31.49
C LYS A 56 -37.32 12.56 30.59
N PRO A 57 -38.44 11.84 30.35
CA PRO A 57 -38.40 10.64 29.50
C PRO A 57 -37.94 10.95 28.07
N LEU A 58 -38.36 12.08 27.51
CA LEU A 58 -37.89 12.54 26.19
C LEU A 58 -36.39 12.88 26.21
N HIS A 59 -35.89 13.48 27.28
CA HIS A 59 -34.47 13.78 27.42
C HIS A 59 -33.63 12.50 27.52
N ASP A 60 -34.11 11.52 28.30
CA ASP A 60 -33.47 10.22 28.47
C ASP A 60 -33.42 9.46 27.14
N GLU A 61 -34.54 9.41 26.39
CA GLU A 61 -34.60 8.83 25.05
C GLU A 61 -33.64 9.52 24.06
N ILE A 62 -33.63 10.86 24.03
CA ILE A 62 -32.72 11.62 23.17
C ILE A 62 -31.26 11.37 23.56
N SER A 63 -30.96 11.26 24.86
CA SER A 63 -29.61 10.97 25.34
C SER A 63 -29.15 9.56 24.94
N GLY A 64 -30.04 8.57 25.03
CA GLY A 64 -29.79 7.20 24.58
C GLY A 64 -29.60 7.11 23.06
N LEU A 65 -30.39 7.85 22.28
CA LEU A 65 -30.21 7.97 20.83
C LEU A 65 -28.88 8.64 20.45
N LYS A 66 -28.45 9.66 21.21
CA LYS A 66 -27.14 10.30 20.98
C LYS A 66 -25.98 9.34 21.26
N GLN A 67 -26.09 8.53 22.32
CA GLN A 67 -25.08 7.51 22.63
C GLN A 67 -25.04 6.44 21.55
N SER A 68 -26.19 5.93 21.10
CA SER A 68 -26.21 4.90 20.05
C SER A 68 -25.68 5.42 18.71
N LEU A 69 -25.96 6.69 18.37
CA LEU A 69 -25.37 7.33 17.19
C LEU A 69 -23.85 7.50 17.33
N ALA A 70 -23.35 7.89 18.51
CA ALA A 70 -21.92 7.99 18.77
C ALA A 70 -21.23 6.63 18.63
N ASP A 71 -21.83 5.56 19.15
CA ASP A 71 -21.30 4.20 19.05
C ASP A 71 -21.28 3.69 17.61
N VAL A 72 -22.34 3.96 16.84
CA VAL A 72 -22.41 3.61 15.41
C VAL A 72 -21.36 4.37 14.62
N GLN A 73 -21.19 5.67 14.88
CA GLN A 73 -20.18 6.48 14.21
C GLN A 73 -18.76 5.96 14.50
N ALA A 74 -18.47 5.62 15.77
CA ALA A 74 -17.19 5.04 16.16
C ALA A 74 -16.91 3.71 15.45
N LYS A 75 -17.93 2.85 15.30
CA LYS A 75 -17.80 1.59 14.54
C LYS A 75 -17.51 1.83 13.06
N ILE A 76 -18.23 2.75 12.43
CA ILE A 76 -18.02 3.09 11.01
C ILE A 76 -16.61 3.63 10.79
N ASP A 77 -16.12 4.48 11.70
CA ASP A 77 -14.78 5.05 11.57
C ASP A 77 -13.69 4.00 11.78
N ALA A 78 -13.89 3.05 12.70
CA ALA A 78 -13.00 1.91 12.88
C ALA A 78 -12.98 0.99 11.64
N GLU A 79 -14.15 0.62 11.09
CA GLU A 79 -14.24 -0.21 9.89
C GLU A 79 -13.60 0.47 8.68
N LYS A 80 -13.80 1.78 8.50
CA LYS A 80 -13.16 2.53 7.41
C LYS A 80 -11.64 2.58 7.57
N ALA A 81 -11.13 2.70 8.80
CA ALA A 81 -9.70 2.68 9.04
C ALA A 81 -9.11 1.29 8.72
N GLU A 82 -9.80 0.22 9.10
CA GLU A 82 -9.40 -1.15 8.79
C GLU A 82 -9.42 -1.43 7.29
N GLN A 83 -10.49 -1.04 6.59
CA GLN A 83 -10.59 -1.18 5.13
C GLN A 83 -9.47 -0.45 4.40
N LYS A 84 -9.16 0.79 4.79
CA LYS A 84 -8.04 1.56 4.22
C LYS A 84 -6.70 0.87 4.46
N ALA A 85 -6.47 0.34 5.66
CA ALA A 85 -5.24 -0.39 5.98
C ALA A 85 -5.14 -1.68 5.16
N GLU A 86 -6.24 -2.41 4.98
CA GLU A 86 -6.28 -3.62 4.17
C GLU A 86 -6.04 -3.30 2.69
N GLU A 87 -6.66 -2.25 2.16
CA GLU A 87 -6.47 -1.82 0.78
C GLU A 87 -5.02 -1.39 0.51
N GLN A 88 -4.42 -0.63 1.43
CA GLN A 88 -2.99 -0.28 1.36
C GLN A 88 -2.10 -1.53 1.39
N ARG A 89 -2.38 -2.51 2.26
CA ARG A 89 -1.65 -3.78 2.30
C ARG A 89 -1.78 -4.55 0.99
N ARG A 90 -2.97 -4.60 0.41
CA ARG A 90 -3.23 -5.23 -0.90
C ARG A 90 -2.46 -4.54 -2.02
N GLN A 91 -2.45 -3.20 -2.04
CA GLN A 91 -1.69 -2.42 -3.02
C GLN A 91 -0.18 -2.62 -2.87
N LEU A 92 0.35 -2.61 -1.64
CA LEU A 92 1.76 -2.89 -1.38
C LEU A 92 2.15 -4.31 -1.80
N LYS A 93 1.32 -5.30 -1.51
CA LYS A 93 1.57 -6.68 -1.95
C LYS A 93 1.54 -6.81 -3.48
N SER A 94 0.57 -6.17 -4.13
CA SER A 94 0.46 -6.19 -5.60
C SER A 94 1.66 -5.50 -6.26
N THR A 95 2.10 -4.35 -5.77
CA THR A 95 3.29 -3.64 -6.28
C THR A 95 4.57 -4.44 -6.04
N TYR A 96 4.69 -5.09 -4.88
CA TYR A 96 5.79 -6.00 -4.56
C TYR A 96 5.85 -7.17 -5.54
N GLU A 97 4.73 -7.88 -5.74
CA GLU A 97 4.64 -9.01 -6.66
C GLU A 97 4.90 -8.60 -8.12
N ALA A 98 4.39 -7.43 -8.54
CA ALA A 98 4.65 -6.88 -9.85
C ALA A 98 6.15 -6.60 -10.06
N GLY A 99 6.82 -5.97 -9.08
CA GLY A 99 8.26 -5.72 -9.14
C GLY A 99 9.08 -7.02 -9.26
N ARG A 100 8.70 -8.04 -8.48
CA ARG A 100 9.31 -9.37 -8.57
C ARG A 100 9.12 -10.01 -9.94
N GLU A 101 7.93 -9.85 -10.52
CA GLU A 101 7.66 -10.35 -11.87
C GLU A 101 8.43 -9.59 -12.95
N THR A 102 8.62 -8.28 -12.81
CA THR A 102 9.47 -7.45 -13.69
C THR A 102 10.92 -7.95 -13.66
N LEU A 103 11.49 -8.22 -12.49
CA LEU A 103 12.84 -8.79 -12.37
C LEU A 103 12.98 -10.14 -13.10
N ARG A 104 11.96 -10.99 -13.00
CA ARG A 104 11.94 -12.30 -13.66
C ARG A 104 11.78 -12.20 -15.18
N LYS A 105 10.83 -11.40 -15.67
CA LYS A 105 10.47 -11.34 -17.10
C LYS A 105 11.40 -10.44 -17.90
N ASN A 106 11.65 -9.23 -17.42
CA ASN A 106 12.35 -8.20 -18.18
C ASN A 106 13.87 -8.33 -18.01
N HIS A 107 14.31 -8.58 -16.79
CA HIS A 107 15.73 -8.63 -16.45
C HIS A 107 16.28 -10.05 -16.33
N ARG A 108 15.43 -11.06 -16.54
CA ARG A 108 15.79 -12.50 -16.59
C ARG A 108 16.55 -13.01 -15.36
N TYR A 109 16.31 -12.44 -14.18
CA TYR A 109 16.92 -12.93 -12.95
C TYR A 109 16.42 -14.33 -12.58
N THR A 110 17.33 -15.16 -12.06
CA THR A 110 16.97 -16.46 -11.48
C THR A 110 16.22 -16.28 -10.17
N PRO A 111 15.42 -17.27 -9.72
CA PRO A 111 14.74 -17.19 -8.43
C PRO A 111 15.68 -16.93 -7.24
N GLU A 112 16.91 -17.44 -7.29
CA GLU A 112 17.93 -17.18 -6.27
C GLU A 112 18.51 -15.76 -6.35
N GLY A 113 18.71 -15.24 -7.57
CA GLY A 113 19.15 -13.85 -7.76
C GLY A 113 18.12 -12.85 -7.24
N ILE A 114 16.83 -13.11 -7.48
CA ILE A 114 15.73 -12.30 -6.95
C ILE A 114 15.75 -12.31 -5.42
N LYS A 115 15.91 -13.47 -4.78
CA LYS A 115 15.99 -13.55 -3.30
C LYS A 115 17.14 -12.72 -2.73
N LYS A 116 18.32 -12.75 -3.36
CA LYS A 116 19.47 -11.93 -2.92
C LYS A 116 19.21 -10.43 -3.06
N ILE A 117 18.47 -10.03 -4.09
CA ILE A 117 18.02 -8.64 -4.26
C ILE A 117 17.01 -8.29 -3.15
N GLU A 118 16.04 -9.16 -2.87
CA GLU A 118 15.05 -8.98 -1.79
C GLU A 118 15.72 -8.86 -0.41
N GLU A 119 16.68 -9.75 -0.08
CA GLU A 119 17.47 -9.69 1.16
C GLU A 119 18.24 -8.36 1.28
N MET A 120 18.81 -7.88 0.17
CA MET A 120 19.49 -6.58 0.13
C MET A 120 18.52 -5.41 0.31
N MET A 121 17.34 -5.50 -0.30
CA MET A 121 16.29 -4.50 -0.16
C MET A 121 15.82 -4.40 1.29
N GLU A 122 15.61 -5.53 1.97
CA GLU A 122 15.26 -5.58 3.39
C GLU A 122 16.37 -4.98 4.26
N ALA A 123 17.63 -5.37 4.03
CA ALA A 123 18.77 -4.88 4.80
C ALA A 123 19.01 -3.36 4.66
N LYS A 124 18.64 -2.78 3.52
CA LYS A 124 18.85 -1.35 3.21
C LYS A 124 17.57 -0.50 3.25
N GLY A 125 16.42 -1.10 3.55
CA GLY A 125 15.14 -0.41 3.60
C GLY A 125 14.65 0.11 2.24
N ILE A 126 14.92 -0.61 1.15
CA ILE A 126 14.52 -0.22 -0.20
C ILE A 126 13.16 -0.86 -0.52
N LEU A 127 12.16 -0.07 -0.87
CA LEU A 127 10.82 -0.56 -1.25
C LEU A 127 10.72 -1.01 -2.72
N SER A 128 11.52 -0.39 -3.61
CA SER A 128 11.43 -0.62 -5.06
C SER A 128 12.38 -1.73 -5.51
N HIS A 129 11.85 -2.72 -6.22
CA HIS A 129 12.64 -3.81 -6.79
C HIS A 129 13.61 -3.36 -7.88
N GLU A 130 13.29 -2.29 -8.62
CA GLU A 130 14.20 -1.72 -9.63
C GLU A 130 15.40 -1.03 -8.98
N ASP A 131 15.18 -0.27 -7.90
CA ASP A 131 16.27 0.39 -7.17
C ASP A 131 17.16 -0.64 -6.47
N GLY A 132 16.54 -1.68 -5.91
CA GLY A 132 17.23 -2.83 -5.34
C GLY A 132 18.10 -3.54 -6.39
N ARG A 133 17.59 -3.75 -7.60
CA ARG A 133 18.35 -4.32 -8.72
C ARG A 133 19.55 -3.44 -9.10
N LEU A 134 19.35 -2.15 -9.30
CA LEU A 134 20.42 -1.22 -9.67
C LEU A 134 21.55 -1.23 -8.64
N LEU A 135 21.18 -1.26 -7.35
CA LEU A 135 22.16 -1.35 -6.28
C LEU A 135 22.85 -2.71 -6.25
N TYR A 136 22.11 -3.79 -6.52
CA TYR A 136 22.67 -5.14 -6.59
C TYR A 136 23.68 -5.28 -7.73
N GLU A 137 23.37 -4.73 -8.91
CA GLU A 137 24.26 -4.70 -10.07
C GLU A 137 25.49 -3.81 -9.83
N ALA A 138 25.32 -2.68 -9.13
CA ALA A 138 26.45 -1.82 -8.75
C ALA A 138 27.41 -2.50 -7.78
N LEU A 139 26.90 -3.34 -6.87
CA LEU A 139 27.71 -4.06 -5.88
C LEU A 139 28.27 -5.39 -6.40
N ASN A 140 27.60 -6.00 -7.38
CA ASN A 140 28.02 -7.24 -8.04
C ASN A 140 28.07 -7.01 -9.55
N PRO A 141 29.10 -6.32 -10.07
CA PRO A 141 29.21 -6.12 -11.50
C PRO A 141 29.24 -7.48 -12.20
N PRO A 142 28.51 -7.65 -13.32
CA PRO A 142 28.54 -8.90 -14.07
C PRO A 142 29.98 -9.22 -14.40
N GLN A 143 30.41 -10.45 -14.10
CA GLN A 143 31.75 -10.90 -14.45
C GLN A 143 31.96 -10.58 -15.92
N SER A 144 33.04 -9.84 -16.23
CA SER A 144 33.39 -9.54 -17.61
C SER A 144 33.32 -10.86 -18.38
N PRO A 145 32.63 -10.90 -19.54
CA PRO A 145 32.48 -12.15 -20.27
C PRO A 145 33.88 -12.70 -20.42
N VAL A 146 34.14 -13.85 -19.81
CA VAL A 146 35.38 -14.59 -20.04
C VAL A 146 35.34 -14.80 -21.54
N ALA A 147 36.18 -14.06 -22.26
CA ALA A 147 36.32 -14.24 -23.70
C ALA A 147 36.43 -15.75 -23.88
N PRO A 148 35.51 -16.40 -24.63
CA PRO A 148 35.49 -17.84 -24.71
C PRO A 148 36.92 -18.25 -25.07
N ALA A 149 37.59 -18.96 -24.16
CA ALA A 149 38.91 -19.51 -24.43
C ALA A 149 38.75 -20.26 -25.75
N GLY A 150 39.39 -19.74 -26.81
CA GLY A 150 38.97 -19.92 -28.20
C GLY A 150 38.54 -21.34 -28.52
N PHE A 151 37.23 -21.58 -28.47
CA PHE A 151 36.62 -22.82 -28.94
C PHE A 151 36.14 -22.56 -30.36
N GLY A 152 37.09 -22.62 -31.28
CA GLY A 152 36.87 -22.28 -32.68
C GLY A 152 38.13 -22.26 -33.53
N SER A 153 39.20 -22.96 -33.12
CA SER A 153 40.13 -23.54 -34.08
C SER A 153 39.33 -24.59 -34.84
N TRP A 154 38.77 -24.21 -35.98
CA TRP A 154 38.37 -25.19 -36.99
C TRP A 154 39.54 -26.13 -37.20
N ASP A 155 39.31 -27.41 -36.95
CA ASP A 155 40.33 -28.46 -37.01
C ASP A 155 40.69 -28.84 -38.46
N PHE A 156 40.73 -27.84 -39.35
CA PHE A 156 41.15 -27.99 -40.73
C PHE A 156 42.64 -28.37 -40.80
N ALA A 157 43.43 -27.90 -39.83
CA ALA A 157 44.87 -28.14 -39.80
C ALA A 157 45.26 -29.55 -39.34
N GLN A 158 44.50 -30.21 -38.43
CA GLN A 158 44.83 -31.59 -38.05
C GLN A 158 44.26 -32.62 -39.02
N GLN A 159 43.13 -32.34 -39.68
CA GLN A 159 42.56 -33.27 -40.68
C GLN A 159 43.33 -33.28 -42.02
N ILE A 160 44.20 -32.28 -42.26
CA ILE A 160 45.20 -32.27 -43.34
C ILE A 160 46.42 -33.16 -43.01
N GLY A 161 46.49 -33.74 -41.80
CA GLY A 161 47.63 -34.54 -41.34
C GLY A 161 47.86 -35.85 -42.09
N GLU A 162 46.81 -36.48 -42.65
CA GLU A 162 46.95 -37.80 -43.29
C GLU A 162 46.49 -37.86 -44.77
N GLY A 163 45.81 -36.81 -45.29
CA GLY A 163 45.46 -36.68 -46.72
C GLY A 163 46.03 -35.42 -47.42
N GLY A 164 46.84 -34.63 -46.71
CA GLY A 164 47.15 -33.23 -47.04
C GLY A 164 48.18 -32.96 -48.13
N THR A 165 48.82 -33.96 -48.71
CA THR A 165 49.84 -33.73 -49.77
C THR A 165 49.24 -33.19 -51.05
N ASP A 166 48.04 -33.65 -51.44
CA ASP A 166 47.41 -33.23 -52.69
C ASP A 166 46.71 -31.86 -52.50
N LEU A 167 46.12 -31.60 -51.33
CA LEU A 167 45.53 -30.28 -51.03
C LEU A 167 46.57 -29.16 -50.92
N LYS A 168 47.74 -29.46 -50.34
CA LYS A 168 48.86 -28.51 -50.26
C LYS A 168 49.45 -28.20 -51.63
N LYS A 169 49.58 -29.21 -52.51
CA LYS A 169 49.98 -29.02 -53.90
C LYS A 169 48.97 -28.20 -54.70
N LEU A 170 47.66 -28.37 -54.44
CA LEU A 170 46.60 -27.57 -55.06
C LEU A 170 46.66 -26.10 -54.62
N MET A 171 46.95 -25.84 -53.34
CA MET A 171 47.13 -24.49 -52.82
C MET A 171 48.40 -23.82 -53.35
N ASP A 172 49.50 -24.57 -53.46
CA ASP A 172 50.77 -24.07 -54.01
C ASP A 172 50.68 -23.84 -55.53
N SER A 173 49.91 -24.65 -56.26
CA SER A 173 49.67 -24.47 -57.70
C SER A 173 48.56 -23.47 -58.04
N LYS A 174 47.94 -22.84 -57.03
CA LYS A 174 46.77 -21.95 -57.17
C LYS A 174 45.64 -22.53 -58.03
N GLY A 175 45.50 -23.85 -58.06
CA GLY A 175 44.48 -24.53 -58.86
C GLY A 175 44.75 -24.60 -60.37
N GLU A 176 45.99 -24.39 -60.84
CA GLU A 176 46.33 -24.54 -62.27
C GLU A 176 46.64 -25.99 -62.69
N ASP A 177 46.65 -26.95 -61.76
CA ASP A 177 46.97 -28.35 -62.05
C ASP A 177 45.70 -29.20 -62.23
N ASP A 178 45.14 -29.16 -63.45
CA ASP A 178 43.91 -29.86 -63.84
C ASP A 178 43.95 -31.38 -63.59
N GLN A 179 45.14 -32.00 -63.67
CA GLN A 179 45.28 -33.43 -63.40
C GLN A 179 45.06 -33.76 -61.92
N LEU A 180 45.45 -32.85 -61.04
CA LEU A 180 45.30 -32.99 -59.60
C LEU A 180 43.85 -32.76 -59.17
N VAL A 181 43.19 -31.75 -59.75
CA VAL A 181 41.75 -31.50 -59.57
C VAL A 181 40.91 -32.71 -60.01
N ALA A 182 41.20 -33.27 -61.18
CA ALA A 182 40.47 -34.41 -61.72
C ALA A 182 40.65 -35.69 -60.87
N LYS A 183 41.84 -35.88 -60.29
CA LYS A 183 42.12 -36.99 -59.37
C LYS A 183 41.34 -36.83 -58.06
N MET A 184 41.39 -35.64 -57.43
CA MET A 184 40.65 -35.37 -56.19
C MET A 184 39.13 -35.48 -56.37
N ALA A 185 38.60 -35.03 -57.50
CA ALA A 185 37.19 -35.18 -57.82
C ALA A 185 36.76 -36.66 -57.98
N ARG A 186 37.61 -37.50 -58.58
CA ARG A 186 37.35 -38.94 -58.68
C ARG A 186 37.44 -39.65 -57.33
N ASP A 187 38.42 -39.29 -56.52
CA ASP A 187 38.59 -39.90 -55.20
C ASP A 187 37.41 -39.54 -54.28
N ALA A 188 36.97 -38.28 -54.28
CA ALA A 188 35.76 -37.87 -53.57
C ALA A 188 34.48 -38.56 -54.07
N LEU A 189 34.33 -38.75 -55.39
CA LEU A 189 33.19 -39.48 -55.96
C LEU A 189 33.21 -40.96 -55.61
N ASN A 190 34.38 -41.58 -55.54
CA ASN A 190 34.53 -42.99 -55.16
C ASN A 190 34.27 -43.19 -53.66
N GLU A 191 34.74 -42.26 -52.82
CA GLU A 191 34.48 -42.26 -51.38
C GLU A 191 32.98 -42.11 -51.09
N PHE A 192 32.30 -41.18 -51.76
CA PHE A 192 30.85 -40.99 -51.66
C PHE A 192 30.07 -42.24 -52.11
N ARG A 193 30.53 -42.93 -53.16
CA ARG A 193 29.92 -44.19 -53.61
C ARG A 193 30.21 -45.37 -52.68
N SER A 194 31.35 -45.37 -52.01
CA SER A 194 31.72 -46.41 -51.04
C SER A 194 30.97 -46.28 -49.72
N ASN A 195 30.69 -45.05 -49.28
CA ASN A 195 29.90 -44.76 -48.07
C ASN A 195 28.37 -44.89 -48.27
N ALA A 196 27.91 -45.09 -49.51
CA ALA A 196 26.50 -45.27 -49.85
C ALA A 196 26.07 -46.75 -49.98
N ARG A 197 26.93 -47.70 -49.59
CA ARG A 197 26.62 -49.13 -49.48
C ARG A 197 26.51 -49.58 -48.03
#